data_AF-A0A0L0DJK9-F1
#
_entry.id   AF-A0A0L0DJK9-F1
#
_cell.length_a   1.000
_cell.length_b   1.000
_cell.length_c   1.000
_cell.angle_alpha   90.00
_cell.angle_beta   90.00
_cell.angle_gamma   90.00
#
_symmetry.space_group_name_H-M   'P 1'
#
loop_
_entity.id
_entity.type
_entity.pdbx_description
1 polymer ?
#
loop_
_entity_poly.entity_id
_entity_poly.type
_entity_poly.pdbx_seq_one_letter_code
_entity_poly.pdbx_strand_id
1 'polypeptide(L)'
;MAEQQLRFRGTVIRGFGRGSKELGCPTANLDVNSFPWLDNCAIGVYYGWASVPAARPGAVLPAVVSVGYNPHYGNTTKTLEVHIMDEFESDFYDSVLNLVLVGYIRPMEKYDSLDALIAAIDADKAFAADKLAGDAWAELKADAFFSATDESDGWQEANPDEPVFAAPPATAAETSS
;
A
#
# COMPACT_ATOMS: atom_id res chain seq x y z
N MET A 1 -20.10 -10.36 1.25
CA MET A 1 -19.21 -9.71 2.25
C MET A 1 -18.85 -8.38 1.63
N ALA A 2 -19.17 -7.25 2.27
CA ALA A 2 -18.73 -5.96 1.72
C ALA A 2 -17.19 -6.00 1.65
N GLU A 3 -16.64 -5.79 0.45
CA GLU A 3 -15.20 -5.75 0.27
C GLU A 3 -14.71 -4.46 0.95
N GLN A 4 -14.06 -4.62 2.11
CA GLN A 4 -13.64 -3.50 2.94
C GLN A 4 -12.69 -2.60 2.16
N GLN A 5 -12.80 -1.29 2.31
CA GLN A 5 -11.91 -0.31 1.69
C GLN A 5 -11.33 0.55 2.80
N LEU A 6 -10.03 0.80 2.75
CA LEU A 6 -9.36 1.68 3.70
C LEU A 6 -8.83 2.90 2.97
N ARG A 7 -9.26 4.10 3.40
CA ARG A 7 -8.79 5.36 2.83
C ARG A 7 -8.00 6.15 3.85
N PHE A 8 -6.86 6.69 3.43
CA PHE A 8 -6.02 7.52 4.27
C PHE A 8 -5.05 8.34 3.43
N ARG A 9 -4.57 9.44 4.01
CA ARG A 9 -3.61 10.35 3.41
C ARG A 9 -2.34 10.33 4.25
N GLY A 10 -1.17 10.29 3.63
CA GLY A 10 0.11 10.27 4.34
C GLY A 10 1.17 11.13 3.69
N THR A 11 1.95 11.78 4.53
CA THR A 11 3.13 12.52 4.09
C THR A 11 4.24 11.55 3.70
N VAL A 12 4.79 11.71 2.50
CA VAL A 12 5.92 10.91 2.02
C VAL A 12 7.20 11.38 2.69
N ILE A 13 7.83 10.50 3.45
CA ILE A 13 9.10 10.76 4.14
C ILE A 13 10.25 10.01 3.48
N ARG A 14 11.47 10.47 3.79
CA ARG A 14 12.68 9.77 3.37
C ARG A 14 12.82 8.48 4.20
N GLY A 15 12.78 7.34 3.52
CA GLY A 15 13.13 6.05 4.11
C GLY A 15 14.65 5.91 4.29
N PHE A 16 15.08 4.72 4.71
CA PHE A 16 16.50 4.42 4.98
C PHE A 16 17.35 4.15 3.72
N GLY A 17 16.80 4.40 2.53
CA GLY A 17 17.53 4.33 1.26
C GLY A 17 18.07 2.95 0.89
N ARG A 18 17.46 1.86 1.38
CA ARG A 18 17.93 0.50 1.10
C ARG A 18 17.24 -0.08 -0.14
N GLY A 19 18.01 -0.25 -1.21
CA GLY A 19 17.79 -1.24 -2.29
C GLY A 19 16.61 -1.03 -3.25
N SER A 20 15.55 -0.31 -2.90
CA SER A 20 14.32 -0.25 -3.72
C SER A 20 14.52 0.39 -5.10
N LYS A 21 15.36 1.43 -5.20
CA LYS A 21 15.75 2.03 -6.49
C LYS A 21 16.63 1.08 -7.33
N GLU A 22 17.52 0.30 -6.70
CA GLU A 22 18.37 -0.68 -7.40
C GLU A 22 17.58 -1.91 -7.87
N LEU A 23 16.45 -2.21 -7.21
CA LEU A 23 15.49 -3.24 -7.60
C LEU A 23 14.54 -2.82 -8.71
N GLY A 24 14.60 -1.56 -9.18
CA GLY A 24 13.62 -1.01 -10.12
C GLY A 24 12.20 -0.89 -9.53
N CYS A 25 12.07 -0.93 -8.20
CA CYS A 25 10.79 -0.88 -7.49
C CYS A 25 10.85 0.22 -6.41
N PRO A 26 10.92 1.51 -6.79
CA PRO A 26 11.02 2.60 -5.82
C PRO A 26 9.80 2.62 -4.88
N THR A 27 10.05 2.74 -3.57
CA THR A 27 8.99 2.80 -2.54
C THR A 27 8.97 4.15 -1.84
N ALA A 28 7.79 4.76 -1.77
CA ALA A 28 7.50 5.91 -0.93
C ALA A 28 7.21 5.45 0.50
N ASN A 29 7.92 5.98 1.49
CA ASN A 29 7.68 5.67 2.90
C ASN A 29 6.70 6.72 3.44
N LEU A 30 5.69 6.33 4.22
CA LEU A 30 4.77 7.29 4.84
C LEU A 30 5.12 7.55 6.31
N ASP A 31 4.85 8.76 6.79
CA ASP A 31 4.92 9.08 8.22
C ASP A 31 3.79 8.37 8.98
N VAL A 32 4.16 7.28 9.65
CA VAL A 32 3.21 6.41 10.35
C VAL A 32 2.69 6.99 11.66
N ASN A 33 3.25 8.09 12.17
CA ASN A 33 2.81 8.71 13.41
C ASN A 33 1.36 9.23 13.33
N SER A 34 0.86 9.45 12.12
CA SER A 34 -0.52 9.85 11.84
C SER A 34 -1.49 8.67 11.75
N PHE A 35 -1.04 7.41 11.90
CA PHE A 35 -1.85 6.22 11.63
C PHE A 35 -1.97 5.28 12.84
N PRO A 36 -2.75 5.63 13.88
CA PRO A 36 -2.94 4.76 15.05
C PRO A 36 -3.59 3.41 14.69
N TRP A 37 -4.38 3.36 13.61
CA TRP A 37 -4.98 2.13 13.08
C TRP A 37 -3.92 1.12 12.59
N LEU A 38 -2.70 1.56 12.29
CA LEU A 38 -1.64 0.70 11.78
C LEU A 38 -1.26 -0.38 12.80
N ASP A 39 -1.37 -0.10 14.10
CA ASP A 39 -1.09 -1.07 15.17
C ASP A 39 -2.00 -2.30 15.10
N ASN A 40 -3.23 -2.14 14.60
CA ASN A 40 -4.20 -3.21 14.41
C ASN A 40 -4.20 -3.80 12.99
N CYS A 41 -3.47 -3.19 12.04
CA CYS A 41 -3.33 -3.69 10.68
C CYS A 41 -2.39 -4.92 10.62
N ALA A 42 -2.76 -5.99 9.93
CA ALA A 42 -1.86 -7.12 9.76
C ALA A 42 -0.57 -6.72 9.02
N ILE A 43 0.55 -7.37 9.32
CA ILE A 43 1.76 -7.21 8.51
C ILE A 43 1.59 -8.01 7.21
N GLY A 44 2.03 -7.44 6.09
CA GLY A 44 1.89 -8.08 4.79
C GLY A 44 1.91 -7.11 3.63
N VAL A 45 1.62 -7.65 2.45
CA VAL A 45 1.52 -6.91 1.21
C VAL A 45 0.04 -6.71 0.87
N TYR A 46 -0.30 -5.49 0.54
CA TYR A 46 -1.64 -5.01 0.19
C TYR A 46 -1.62 -4.39 -1.21
N TYR A 47 -2.81 -4.15 -1.77
CA TYR A 47 -2.95 -3.45 -3.03
C TYR A 47 -4.11 -2.46 -2.99
N GLY A 48 -4.04 -1.47 -3.88
CA GLY A 48 -5.01 -0.39 -3.92
C GLY A 48 -4.72 0.65 -4.99
N TRP A 49 -5.40 1.77 -4.85
CA TRP A 49 -5.22 2.95 -5.68
C TRP A 49 -4.47 4.04 -4.92
N ALA A 50 -3.58 4.73 -5.59
CA ALA A 50 -2.81 5.84 -5.04
C ALA A 50 -2.89 7.08 -5.93
N SER A 51 -2.81 8.27 -5.31
CA SER A 51 -2.55 9.51 -6.03
C SER A 51 -1.54 10.38 -5.28
N VAL A 52 -0.73 11.12 -6.04
CA VAL A 52 0.21 12.11 -5.51
C VAL A 52 -0.02 13.42 -6.28
N PRO A 53 -0.96 14.28 -5.85
CA PRO A 53 -1.36 15.45 -6.62
C PRO A 53 -0.20 16.39 -6.96
N ALA A 54 0.79 16.52 -6.07
CA ALA A 54 1.96 17.36 -6.29
C ALA A 54 2.91 16.83 -7.38
N ALA A 55 2.96 15.52 -7.61
CA ALA A 55 3.87 14.88 -8.55
C ALA A 55 3.17 14.53 -9.88
N ARG A 56 1.89 14.16 -9.84
CA ARG A 56 1.09 13.82 -11.02
C ARG A 56 -0.37 14.22 -10.80
N PRO A 57 -0.73 15.50 -11.00
CA PRO A 57 -2.07 16.02 -10.75
C PRO A 57 -3.17 15.22 -11.48
N GLY A 58 -4.23 14.85 -10.77
CA GLY A 58 -5.39 14.15 -11.32
C GLY A 58 -5.19 12.68 -11.68
N ALA A 59 -3.99 12.13 -11.51
CA ALA A 59 -3.73 10.71 -11.77
C ALA A 59 -4.06 9.84 -10.54
N VAL A 60 -4.82 8.79 -10.78
CA VAL A 60 -5.06 7.70 -9.82
C VAL A 60 -4.49 6.42 -10.40
N LEU A 61 -3.50 5.85 -9.70
CA LEU A 61 -2.60 4.83 -10.21
C LEU A 61 -2.64 3.58 -9.33
N PRO A 62 -2.47 2.39 -9.90
CA PRO A 62 -2.42 1.17 -9.10
C PRO A 62 -1.17 1.18 -8.22
N ALA A 63 -1.29 0.62 -7.02
CA ALA A 63 -0.20 0.56 -6.06
C ALA A 63 -0.20 -0.76 -5.28
N VAL A 64 1.00 -1.19 -4.91
CA VAL A 64 1.22 -2.24 -3.90
C VAL A 64 1.81 -1.59 -2.65
N VAL A 65 1.38 -2.06 -1.48
CA VAL A 65 1.72 -1.47 -0.19
C VAL A 65 2.23 -2.53 0.76
N SER A 66 3.43 -2.33 1.31
CA SER A 66 4.01 -3.19 2.33
C SER A 66 3.79 -2.59 3.71
N VAL A 67 3.19 -3.38 4.60
CA VAL A 67 3.11 -3.10 6.04
C VAL A 67 4.07 -4.04 6.77
N GLY A 68 5.16 -3.47 7.26
CA GLY A 68 6.25 -4.22 7.90
C GLY A 68 6.58 -3.70 9.30
N TYR A 69 7.69 -4.17 9.86
CA TYR A 69 8.28 -3.62 11.09
C TYR A 69 9.60 -2.92 10.78
N ASN A 70 9.90 -1.86 11.53
CA ASN A 70 11.19 -1.18 11.43
C ASN A 70 12.27 -1.87 12.31
N PRO A 71 13.32 -2.46 11.72
CA PRO A 71 14.40 -3.09 12.49
C PRO A 71 15.18 -2.12 13.37
N HIS A 72 15.24 -0.83 13.00
CA HIS A 72 16.00 0.19 13.74
C HIS A 72 15.33 0.62 15.05
N TYR A 73 14.02 0.39 15.18
CA TYR A 73 13.27 0.64 16.41
C TYR A 73 12.97 -0.67 17.15
N GLY A 74 13.85 -1.67 17.02
CA GLY A 74 13.66 -2.96 17.70
C GLY A 74 12.40 -3.71 17.26
N ASN A 75 11.89 -3.43 16.06
CA ASN A 75 10.63 -3.97 15.53
C ASN A 75 9.38 -3.63 16.38
N THR A 76 9.36 -2.49 17.07
CA THR A 76 8.19 -2.06 17.85
C THR A 76 7.23 -1.18 17.04
N THR A 77 7.73 -0.50 16.00
CA THR A 77 6.93 0.39 15.15
C THR A 77 6.79 -0.21 13.77
N LYS A 78 5.55 -0.21 13.25
CA LYS A 78 5.27 -0.65 11.88
C LYS A 78 5.73 0.38 10.85
N THR A 79 6.07 -0.08 9.66
CA THR A 79 6.37 0.77 8.49
C THR A 79 5.28 0.61 7.45
N LEU A 80 5.09 1.66 6.66
CA LEU A 80 4.18 1.65 5.52
C LEU A 80 4.94 2.15 4.29
N GLU A 81 5.17 1.24 3.34
CA GLU A 81 5.93 1.50 2.12
C GLU A 81 5.04 1.28 0.89
N VAL A 82 4.98 2.26 0.00
CA VAL A 82 4.07 2.29 -1.15
C VAL A 82 4.88 2.27 -2.43
N HIS A 83 4.63 1.28 -3.28
CA HIS A 83 5.10 1.31 -4.66
C HIS A 83 3.92 1.65 -5.58
N ILE A 84 3.94 2.84 -6.15
CA ILE A 84 3.00 3.26 -7.19
C ILE A 84 3.51 2.68 -8.52
N MET A 85 2.65 1.97 -9.23
CA MET A 85 3.00 1.21 -10.44
C MET A 85 3.02 2.12 -11.67
N ASP A 86 3.92 3.11 -11.64
CA ASP A 86 4.08 4.13 -12.67
C ASP A 86 5.47 4.76 -12.56
N GLU A 87 5.92 5.43 -13.62
CA GLU A 87 7.20 6.12 -13.65
C GLU A 87 7.04 7.60 -13.26
N PHE A 88 7.90 8.09 -12.36
CA PHE A 88 7.93 9.49 -11.94
C PHE A 88 9.26 10.12 -12.33
N GLU A 89 9.21 11.35 -12.84
CA GLU A 89 10.41 12.09 -13.28
C GLU A 89 11.28 12.56 -12.11
N SER A 90 10.69 12.71 -10.92
CA SER A 90 11.37 13.17 -9.72
C SER A 90 10.78 12.54 -8.46
N ASP A 91 11.58 12.52 -7.39
CA ASP A 91 11.10 12.18 -6.06
C ASP A 91 10.05 13.20 -5.59
N PHE A 92 9.11 12.76 -4.75
CA PHE A 92 8.00 13.57 -4.22
C PHE A 92 7.94 13.53 -2.68
N TYR A 93 9.10 13.63 -2.04
CA TYR A 93 9.19 13.79 -0.58
C TYR A 93 8.39 15.00 -0.09
N ASP A 94 7.94 14.94 1.15
CA ASP A 94 7.13 15.94 1.85
C ASP A 94 5.75 16.21 1.19
N SER A 95 5.42 15.49 0.11
CA SER A 95 4.13 15.55 -0.55
C SER A 95 3.13 14.61 0.11
N VAL A 96 1.84 14.97 0.01
CA VAL A 96 0.74 14.10 0.43
C VAL A 96 0.52 13.02 -0.64
N LEU A 97 0.52 11.77 -0.20
CA LEU A 97 0.12 10.59 -0.96
C LEU A 97 -1.23 10.11 -0.42
N ASN A 98 -2.22 10.03 -1.31
CA ASN A 98 -3.56 9.54 -1.00
C ASN A 98 -3.64 8.05 -1.34
N LEU A 99 -4.21 7.23 -0.45
CA LEU A 99 -4.39 5.79 -0.67
C LEU A 99 -5.82 5.34 -0.45
N VAL A 100 -6.25 4.40 -1.29
CA VAL A 100 -7.40 3.55 -1.07
C VAL A 100 -6.92 2.10 -1.19
N LEU A 101 -6.70 1.43 -0.05
CA LEU A 101 -6.43 -0.01 -0.03
C LEU A 101 -7.74 -0.77 -0.20
N VAL A 102 -7.70 -1.82 -1.02
CA VAL A 102 -8.88 -2.63 -1.37
C VAL A 102 -8.69 -4.12 -1.08
N GLY A 103 -7.48 -4.55 -0.75
CA GLY A 103 -7.24 -5.94 -0.40
C GLY A 103 -5.82 -6.27 0.05
N TYR A 104 -5.69 -7.49 0.57
CA TYR A 104 -4.46 -8.11 1.00
C TYR A 104 -3.99 -9.13 -0.05
N ILE A 105 -2.69 -9.16 -0.33
CA ILE A 105 -2.06 -10.10 -1.27
C ILE A 105 -1.51 -11.31 -0.51
N ARG A 106 -0.58 -11.09 0.42
CA ARG A 106 0.20 -12.15 1.09
C ARG A 106 0.90 -11.66 2.36
N PRO A 107 1.34 -12.57 3.26
CA PRO A 107 2.12 -12.19 4.44
C PRO A 107 3.52 -11.72 4.06
N MET A 108 4.19 -11.08 5.03
CA MET A 108 5.61 -10.76 4.92
C MET A 108 6.45 -12.04 4.86
N GLU A 109 7.29 -12.15 3.84
CA GLU A 109 8.17 -13.29 3.60
C GLU A 109 9.64 -12.87 3.62
N LYS A 110 10.51 -13.82 3.97
CA LYS A 110 11.96 -13.68 3.82
C LYS A 110 12.39 -14.40 2.55
N TYR A 111 13.26 -13.77 1.78
CA TYR A 111 13.81 -14.33 0.56
C TYR A 111 15.30 -14.61 0.73
N ASP A 112 15.72 -15.79 0.26
CA ASP A 112 17.11 -16.24 0.34
C ASP A 112 17.99 -15.65 -0.77
N SER A 113 17.40 -14.96 -1.76
CA SER A 113 18.11 -14.28 -2.83
C SER A 113 17.41 -13.01 -3.30
N LEU A 114 18.16 -12.13 -3.96
CA LEU A 114 17.62 -10.92 -4.58
C LEU A 114 16.63 -11.24 -5.70
N ASP A 115 16.94 -12.24 -6.54
CA ASP A 115 16.08 -12.66 -7.63
C ASP A 115 14.73 -13.19 -7.14
N ALA A 116 14.73 -13.94 -6.02
CA ALA A 116 13.49 -14.42 -5.41
C ALA A 116 12.64 -13.27 -4.87
N LEU A 117 13.27 -12.25 -4.28
CA LEU A 117 12.59 -11.02 -3.85
C LEU A 117 11.98 -10.26 -5.04
N ILE A 118 12.73 -10.07 -6.12
CA ILE A 118 12.26 -9.40 -7.34
C ILE A 118 11.06 -10.16 -7.93
N ALA A 119 11.17 -11.48 -8.06
CA ALA A 119 10.09 -12.31 -8.60
C ALA A 119 8.81 -12.21 -7.77
N ALA A 120 8.92 -12.16 -6.44
CA ALA A 120 7.77 -11.97 -5.56
C ALA A 120 7.13 -10.58 -5.74
N ILE A 121 7.94 -9.53 -5.83
CA ILE A 121 7.46 -8.16 -6.08
C ILE A 121 6.75 -8.07 -7.44
N ASP A 122 7.30 -8.72 -8.48
CA ASP A 122 6.68 -8.75 -9.81
C ASP A 122 5.34 -9.50 -9.80
N ALA A 123 5.26 -10.60 -9.05
CA ALA A 123 4.01 -11.34 -8.85
C ALA A 123 2.96 -10.49 -8.11
N ASP A 124 3.36 -9.74 -7.08
CA ASP A 124 2.48 -8.83 -6.33
C ASP A 124 1.91 -7.73 -7.24
N LYS A 125 2.77 -7.11 -8.08
CA LYS A 125 2.36 -6.11 -9.07
C LYS A 125 1.39 -6.68 -10.09
N ALA A 126 1.67 -7.87 -10.63
CA ALA A 126 0.80 -8.52 -11.59
C ALA A 126 -0.57 -8.87 -10.98
N PHE A 127 -0.59 -9.36 -9.75
CA PHE A 127 -1.81 -9.63 -9.00
C PHE A 127 -2.63 -8.35 -8.77
N ALA A 128 -1.99 -7.29 -8.30
CA ALA A 128 -2.65 -6.01 -8.06
C ALA A 128 -3.27 -5.45 -9.36
N ALA A 129 -2.53 -5.47 -10.47
CA ALA A 129 -3.02 -5.02 -11.77
C ALA A 129 -4.25 -5.82 -12.23
N ASP A 130 -4.21 -7.15 -12.13
CA ASP A 130 -5.34 -8.03 -12.48
C ASP A 130 -6.58 -7.71 -11.63
N LYS A 131 -6.42 -7.64 -10.29
CA LYS A 131 -7.54 -7.37 -9.38
C LYS A 131 -8.14 -5.98 -9.58
N LEU A 132 -7.30 -4.97 -9.75
CA LEU A 132 -7.74 -3.58 -9.92
C LEU A 132 -8.35 -3.30 -11.31
N ALA A 133 -8.11 -4.16 -12.30
CA ALA A 133 -8.72 -4.05 -13.62
C ALA A 133 -10.21 -4.44 -13.63
N GLY A 134 -10.71 -5.16 -12.62
CA GLY A 134 -12.12 -5.52 -12.51
C GLY A 134 -13.04 -4.31 -12.25
N ASP A 135 -14.26 -4.36 -12.80
CA ASP A 135 -15.23 -3.25 -12.77
C ASP A 135 -15.50 -2.71 -11.36
N ALA A 136 -15.59 -3.59 -10.35
CA ALA A 136 -15.86 -3.21 -8.96
C ALA A 136 -14.79 -2.27 -8.35
N TRP A 137 -13.54 -2.34 -8.84
CA TRP A 137 -12.43 -1.55 -8.32
C TRP A 137 -12.01 -0.43 -9.26
N ALA A 138 -12.26 -0.57 -10.56
CA ALA A 138 -11.93 0.46 -11.55
C ALA A 138 -12.68 1.78 -11.28
N GLU A 139 -13.92 1.72 -10.77
CA GLU A 139 -14.73 2.90 -10.44
C GLU A 139 -14.11 3.75 -9.32
N LEU A 140 -13.29 3.18 -8.43
CA LEU A 140 -12.62 3.92 -7.35
C LEU A 140 -11.61 4.94 -7.88
N LYS A 141 -11.19 4.86 -9.15
CA LYS A 141 -10.38 5.94 -9.77
C LYS A 141 -11.12 7.28 -9.79
N ALA A 142 -12.45 7.25 -9.84
CA ALA A 142 -13.30 8.43 -9.83
C ALA A 142 -13.79 8.79 -8.41
N ASP A 143 -13.28 8.13 -7.39
CA ASP A 143 -13.65 8.39 -6.01
C ASP A 143 -13.32 9.84 -5.62
N ALA A 144 -14.30 10.54 -5.02
CA ALA A 144 -14.19 11.92 -4.61
C ALA A 144 -12.98 12.15 -3.66
N PHE A 145 -12.57 11.13 -2.91
CA PHE A 145 -11.40 11.13 -2.04
C PHE A 145 -10.13 11.61 -2.75
N PHE A 146 -9.95 11.22 -4.01
CA PHE A 146 -8.77 11.58 -4.81
C PHE A 146 -8.85 12.98 -5.43
N SER A 147 -10.06 13.53 -5.55
CA SER A 147 -10.30 14.86 -6.14
C SER A 147 -10.34 15.99 -5.12
N ALA A 148 -10.52 15.66 -3.85
CA ALA A 148 -10.62 16.63 -2.79
C ALA A 148 -9.25 17.18 -2.37
N THR A 149 -9.19 18.49 -2.18
CA THR A 149 -7.97 19.23 -1.86
C THR A 149 -7.89 19.67 -0.40
N ASP A 150 -8.93 19.45 0.40
CA ASP A 150 -9.04 19.88 1.79
C ASP A 150 -9.83 18.85 2.62
N GLU A 151 -9.63 18.86 3.95
CA GLU A 151 -10.33 18.05 4.98
C GLU A 151 -11.86 18.31 5.08
N SER A 152 -12.41 19.16 4.20
CA SER A 152 -13.81 19.62 4.23
C SER A 152 -14.77 18.75 3.40
N ASP A 153 -14.23 17.72 2.76
CA ASP A 153 -14.88 16.80 1.83
C ASP A 153 -15.65 15.66 2.51
N GLY A 154 -15.63 15.59 3.84
CA GLY A 154 -16.44 14.66 4.62
C GLY A 154 -15.98 13.20 4.54
N TRP A 155 -14.78 12.94 4.02
CA TRP A 155 -14.16 11.63 4.08
C TRP A 155 -13.70 11.35 5.50
N GLN A 156 -14.11 10.19 6.03
CA GLN A 156 -13.72 9.75 7.37
C GLN A 156 -12.44 8.94 7.29
N GLU A 157 -11.50 9.25 8.17
CA GLU A 157 -10.30 8.44 8.38
C GLU A 157 -10.68 7.00 8.77
N ALA A 158 -9.78 6.06 8.50
CA ALA A 158 -9.83 4.69 9.00
C ALA A 158 -10.35 4.62 10.44
N ASN A 159 -11.41 3.83 10.69
CA ASN A 159 -11.82 3.54 12.07
C ASN A 159 -10.71 2.74 12.77
N PRO A 160 -10.04 3.28 13.81
CA PRO A 160 -8.92 2.62 14.46
C PRO A 160 -9.31 1.34 15.21
N ASP A 161 -10.60 1.19 15.53
CA ASP A 161 -11.14 0.07 16.31
C ASP A 161 -11.62 -1.11 15.43
N GLU A 162 -11.58 -0.97 14.10
CA GLU A 162 -11.95 -2.05 13.17
C GLU A 162 -10.71 -2.67 12.49
N PRO A 163 -10.65 -4.01 12.36
CA PRO A 163 -9.54 -4.66 11.69
C PRO A 163 -9.51 -4.25 10.21
N VAL A 164 -8.42 -3.59 9.83
CA VAL A 164 -8.09 -3.31 8.43
C VAL A 164 -7.70 -4.64 7.78
N PHE A 165 -8.56 -5.15 6.89
CA PHE A 165 -8.36 -6.37 6.11
C PHE A 165 -7.85 -7.56 6.94
N ALA A 166 -8.76 -8.42 7.40
CA ALA A 166 -8.32 -9.71 7.95
C ALA A 166 -7.44 -10.43 6.92
N ALA A 167 -6.25 -10.88 7.33
CA ALA A 167 -5.46 -11.76 6.49
C ALA A 167 -6.35 -12.92 6.03
N PRO A 168 -6.35 -13.28 4.74
CA PRO A 168 -7.08 -14.44 4.28
C PRO A 168 -6.61 -15.64 5.13
N PRO A 169 -7.53 -16.53 5.54
CA PRO A 169 -7.15 -17.71 6.29
C PRO A 169 -6.03 -18.42 5.52
N ALA A 170 -4.95 -18.77 6.22
CA ALA A 170 -3.85 -19.53 5.61
C ALA A 170 -4.48 -20.70 4.86
N THR A 171 -4.30 -20.74 3.54
CA THR A 171 -4.80 -21.84 2.73
C THR A 171 -4.22 -23.11 3.33
N ALA A 172 -5.08 -23.92 3.95
CA ALA A 172 -4.72 -25.27 4.32
C ALA A 172 -4.21 -25.90 3.03
N ALA A 173 -2.93 -26.29 3.02
CA ALA A 173 -2.38 -27.04 1.91
C ALA A 173 -3.37 -28.18 1.62
N GLU A 174 -3.97 -28.16 0.43
CA GLU A 174 -4.82 -29.24 -0.01
C GLU A 174 -3.95 -30.49 -0.06
N THR A 175 -3.98 -31.28 1.01
CA THR A 175 -3.48 -32.65 0.99
C THR A 175 -4.38 -33.39 0.04
N SER A 176 -3.98 -33.44 -1.23
CA SER A 176 -4.52 -34.38 -2.21
C SER A 176 -4.46 -35.78 -1.59
N SER A 177 -5.62 -36.43 -1.51
CA SER A 177 -5.76 -37.87 -1.32
C SER A 177 -6.31 -38.47 -2.60
#